data_AF-A0A8B7ZWU0-F1
#
_entry.id   AF-A0A8B7ZWU0-F1
#
_cell.length_a   1.000
_cell.length_b   1.000
_cell.length_c   1.000
_cell.angle_alpha   90.00
_cell.angle_beta   90.00
_cell.angle_gamma   90.00
#
_symmetry.space_group_name_H-M   'P 1'
#
loop_
_entity.id
_entity.type
_entity.pdbx_description
1 polymer ?
#
loop_
_entity_poly.entity_id
_entity_poly.type
_entity_poly.pdbx_seq_one_letter_code
_entity_poly.pdbx_strand_id
1 'polypeptide(L)'
;MDIVGKTMVKNQVSSLSKTIGLSGEDKEEEPYDYKQEQEEEERAAQEKAKRDEAQLRRKADRAMERNKMREKYGLKESKTDQKLLESRNQLEKTSPKGTSRPKGKDESSCLVM
;
A
#
# COMPACT_ATOMS: atom_id res chain seq x y z
N MET A 1 19.16 49.98 -16.21
CA MET A 1 17.73 49.69 -16.41
C MET A 1 17.57 48.19 -16.32
N ASP A 2 17.08 47.63 -15.21
CA ASP A 2 16.70 46.21 -15.10
C ASP A 2 15.62 46.03 -14.02
N ILE A 3 14.63 46.93 -14.01
CA ILE A 3 13.52 46.93 -13.05
C ILE A 3 12.43 45.91 -13.48
N VAL A 4 12.49 45.43 -14.72
CA VAL A 4 11.45 44.57 -15.33
C VAL A 4 11.57 43.10 -14.88
N GLY A 5 12.77 42.62 -14.55
CA GLY A 5 12.97 41.22 -14.15
C GLY A 5 12.50 40.89 -12.72
N LYS A 6 12.53 41.87 -11.80
CA LYS A 6 12.18 41.64 -10.39
C LYS A 6 10.67 41.61 -10.13
N THR A 7 9.86 42.25 -10.97
CA THR A 7 8.39 42.27 -10.83
C THR A 7 7.73 41.02 -11.42
N MET A 8 8.28 40.44 -12.49
CA MET A 8 7.74 39.20 -13.08
C MET A 8 7.89 37.98 -12.15
N VAL A 9 9.02 37.86 -11.43
CA VAL A 9 9.22 36.76 -10.47
C VAL A 9 8.28 36.89 -9.27
N LYS A 10 8.01 38.11 -8.80
CA LYS A 10 7.08 38.36 -7.68
C LYS A 10 5.64 37.94 -8.00
N ASN A 11 5.21 38.13 -9.24
CA ASN A 11 3.86 37.76 -9.69
C ASN A 11 3.69 36.24 -9.85
N GLN A 12 4.74 35.50 -10.24
CA GLN A 12 4.68 34.04 -10.36
C GLN A 12 4.68 33.32 -9.00
N VAL A 13 5.40 33.84 -8.00
CA VAL A 13 5.38 33.26 -6.64
C VAL A 13 4.04 33.58 -5.94
N SER A 14 3.47 34.76 -6.20
CA SER A 14 2.14 35.14 -5.69
C SER A 14 0.99 34.34 -6.29
N SER A 15 1.10 33.83 -7.53
CA SER A 15 0.05 32.99 -8.11
C SER A 15 0.11 31.56 -7.57
N LEU A 16 1.30 31.06 -7.23
CA LEU A 16 1.48 29.75 -6.60
C LEU A 16 1.04 29.72 -5.13
N SER A 17 1.18 30.83 -4.38
CA SER A 17 0.69 30.91 -2.99
C SER A 17 -0.84 30.92 -2.89
N LYS A 18 -1.54 31.39 -3.93
CA LYS A 18 -3.01 31.34 -4.01
C LYS A 18 -3.52 29.92 -4.33
N THR A 19 -2.78 29.13 -5.10
CA THR A 19 -3.14 27.73 -5.40
C THR A 19 -2.81 26.76 -4.27
N ILE A 20 -1.98 27.16 -3.31
CA ILE A 20 -1.59 26.35 -2.14
C ILE A 20 -2.53 26.52 -0.94
N GLY A 21 -3.61 27.32 -1.06
CA GLY A 21 -4.63 27.40 -0.02
C GLY A 21 -4.16 28.08 1.26
N LEU A 22 -3.21 29.01 1.15
CA LEU A 22 -2.71 29.85 2.25
C LEU A 22 -3.39 31.23 2.29
N SER A 23 -4.56 31.38 1.65
CA SER A 23 -5.49 32.44 2.06
C SER A 23 -6.17 31.95 3.33
N GLY A 24 -5.95 32.66 4.44
CA GLY A 24 -6.74 32.52 5.66
C GLY A 24 -8.19 32.89 5.37
N GLU A 25 -8.91 31.97 4.75
CA GLU A 25 -10.32 31.78 5.00
C GLU A 25 -10.40 31.22 6.41
N ASP A 26 -11.07 31.95 7.29
CA ASP A 26 -11.55 31.47 8.59
C ASP A 26 -12.27 30.14 8.36
N LYS A 27 -11.54 29.04 8.46
CA LYS A 27 -12.12 27.73 8.65
C LYS A 27 -12.68 27.77 10.05
N GLU A 28 -13.99 27.92 10.15
CA GLU A 28 -14.75 27.47 11.32
C GLU A 28 -14.19 26.10 11.69
N GLU A 29 -13.44 26.03 12.79
CA GLU A 29 -12.91 24.79 13.33
C GLU A 29 -14.14 23.93 13.69
N GLU A 30 -14.45 22.95 12.86
CA GLU A 30 -15.40 21.90 13.24
C GLU A 30 -14.96 21.34 14.59
N PRO A 31 -15.87 21.16 15.55
CA PRO A 31 -15.50 20.69 16.88
C PRO A 31 -14.88 19.30 16.74
N TYR A 32 -13.61 19.20 17.14
CA TYR A 32 -12.83 17.95 17.13
C TYR A 32 -13.58 16.85 17.91
N ASP A 33 -14.10 15.85 17.17
CA ASP A 33 -14.84 14.72 17.73
C ASP A 33 -13.90 13.52 17.89
N TYR A 34 -13.28 13.42 19.06
CA TYR A 34 -12.36 12.35 19.44
C TYR A 34 -12.91 10.93 19.22
N LYS A 35 -14.24 10.75 19.21
CA LYS A 35 -14.85 9.44 18.96
C LYS A 35 -14.77 9.04 17.49
N GLN A 36 -14.85 9.99 16.57
CA GLN A 36 -14.76 9.71 15.14
C GLN A 36 -13.32 9.37 14.73
N GLU A 37 -12.33 10.03 15.33
CA GLU A 37 -10.91 9.70 15.08
C GLU A 37 -10.57 8.27 15.54
N GLN A 38 -11.07 7.84 16.71
CA GLN A 38 -10.89 6.47 17.17
C GLN A 38 -11.53 5.44 16.22
N GLU A 39 -12.74 5.71 15.73
CA GLU A 39 -13.38 4.82 14.75
C GLU A 39 -12.64 4.76 13.41
N GLU A 40 -12.07 5.88 12.96
CA GLU A 40 -11.25 5.93 11.74
C GLU A 40 -9.92 5.19 11.91
N GLU A 41 -9.27 5.34 13.05
CA GLU A 41 -8.04 4.60 13.39
C GLU A 41 -8.29 3.09 13.43
N GLU A 42 -9.40 2.64 14.05
CA GLU A 42 -9.78 1.23 14.08
C GLU A 42 -10.06 0.68 12.68
N ARG A 43 -10.75 1.44 11.82
CA ARG A 43 -11.00 1.05 10.43
C ARG A 43 -9.69 0.97 9.62
N ALA A 44 -8.80 1.94 9.80
CA ALA A 44 -7.49 1.96 9.15
C ALA A 44 -6.62 0.77 9.59
N ALA A 45 -6.62 0.43 10.88
CA ALA A 45 -5.93 -0.72 11.41
C ALA A 45 -6.45 -2.03 10.83
N GLN A 46 -7.78 -2.18 10.71
CA GLN A 46 -8.40 -3.37 10.11
C GLN A 46 -8.09 -3.48 8.60
N GLU A 47 -8.13 -2.37 7.85
CA GLU A 47 -7.80 -2.40 6.42
C GLU A 47 -6.32 -2.74 6.21
N LYS A 48 -5.43 -2.18 7.03
CA LYS A 48 -4.01 -2.51 7.02
C LYS A 48 -3.78 -3.99 7.30
N ALA A 49 -4.42 -4.54 8.33
CA ALA A 49 -4.33 -5.97 8.65
C ALA A 49 -4.78 -6.86 7.47
N LYS A 50 -5.90 -6.52 6.82
CA LYS A 50 -6.38 -7.24 5.62
C LYS A 50 -5.40 -7.14 4.46
N ARG A 51 -4.80 -5.97 4.25
CA ARG A 51 -3.79 -5.74 3.19
C ARG A 51 -2.55 -6.57 3.46
N ASP A 52 -2.07 -6.59 4.69
CA ASP A 52 -0.89 -7.33 5.11
C ASP A 52 -1.11 -8.85 4.98
N GLU A 53 -2.29 -9.36 5.38
CA GLU A 53 -2.68 -10.75 5.16
C GLU A 53 -2.69 -11.11 3.66
N ALA A 54 -3.31 -10.29 2.82
CA ALA A 54 -3.35 -10.52 1.38
C ALA A 54 -1.95 -10.52 0.76
N GLN A 55 -1.06 -9.62 1.21
CA GLN A 55 0.32 -9.59 0.76
C GLN A 55 1.10 -10.81 1.22
N LEU A 56 0.91 -11.27 2.46
CA LEU A 56 1.57 -12.44 3.01
C LEU A 56 1.18 -13.69 2.20
N ARG A 57 -0.11 -13.86 1.89
CA ARG A 57 -0.59 -14.96 1.03
C ARG A 57 0.09 -14.95 -0.34
N ARG A 58 0.12 -13.79 -1.03
CA ARG A 58 0.80 -13.63 -2.33
C ARG A 58 2.31 -13.91 -2.24
N LYS A 59 2.98 -13.48 -1.17
CA LYS A 59 4.42 -13.76 -0.96
C LYS A 59 4.67 -15.25 -0.78
N ALA A 60 3.80 -15.94 -0.03
CA ALA A 60 3.89 -17.38 0.18
C ALA A 60 3.59 -18.19 -1.09
N ASP A 61 2.60 -17.79 -1.91
CA ASP A 61 2.34 -18.42 -3.21
C ASP A 61 3.57 -18.34 -4.13
N ARG A 62 4.17 -17.15 -4.25
CA ARG A 62 5.42 -16.97 -5.00
C ARG A 62 6.59 -17.78 -4.43
N ALA A 63 6.68 -17.89 -3.10
CA ALA A 63 7.70 -18.70 -2.45
C ALA A 63 7.55 -20.19 -2.79
N MET A 64 6.30 -20.69 -2.85
CA MET A 64 6.00 -22.05 -3.30
C MET A 64 6.44 -22.29 -4.74
N GLU A 65 6.10 -21.38 -5.66
CA GLU A 65 6.51 -21.49 -7.06
C GLU A 65 8.03 -21.46 -7.23
N ARG A 66 8.72 -20.57 -6.50
CA ARG A 66 10.18 -20.53 -6.50
C ARG A 66 10.78 -21.84 -6.01
N ASN A 67 10.28 -22.41 -4.91
CA ASN A 67 10.78 -23.68 -4.39
C ASN A 67 10.53 -24.83 -5.36
N LYS A 68 9.35 -24.89 -5.99
CA LYS A 68 9.06 -25.87 -7.05
C LYS A 68 10.04 -25.76 -8.23
N MET A 69 10.40 -24.53 -8.62
CA MET A 69 11.42 -24.31 -9.65
C MET A 69 12.81 -24.74 -9.19
N ARG A 70 13.19 -24.46 -7.93
CA ARG A 70 14.46 -24.94 -7.36
C ARG A 70 14.53 -26.46 -7.37
N GLU A 71 13.49 -27.13 -6.91
CA GLU A 71 13.39 -28.60 -6.91
C GLU A 71 13.53 -29.17 -8.32
N LYS A 72 12.84 -28.59 -9.31
CA LYS A 72 12.92 -29.01 -10.72
C LYS A 72 14.36 -29.03 -11.26
N TYR A 73 15.21 -28.13 -10.79
CA TYR A 73 16.61 -28.02 -11.22
C TYR A 73 17.61 -28.53 -10.17
N GLY A 74 17.15 -29.25 -9.13
CA GLY A 74 18.02 -29.81 -8.09
C GLY A 74 18.68 -28.78 -7.18
N LEU A 75 18.15 -27.55 -7.10
CA LEU A 75 18.62 -26.55 -6.14
C LEU A 75 18.00 -26.77 -4.77
N LYS A 76 18.78 -26.41 -3.73
CA LYS A 76 18.31 -26.43 -2.35
C LYS A 76 17.20 -25.42 -2.14
N GLU A 77 16.24 -25.76 -1.28
CA GLU A 77 15.18 -24.86 -0.87
C GLU A 77 15.74 -23.63 -0.14
N SER A 78 15.06 -22.49 -0.30
CA SER A 78 15.43 -21.28 0.43
C SER A 78 14.86 -21.28 1.84
N LYS A 79 15.71 -21.08 2.85
CA LYS A 79 15.30 -20.91 4.25
C LYS A 79 14.33 -19.73 4.44
N THR A 80 14.47 -18.67 3.65
CA THR A 80 13.54 -17.52 3.71
C THR A 80 12.18 -17.86 3.14
N ASP A 81 12.13 -18.68 2.09
CA ASP A 81 10.89 -19.12 1.46
C ASP A 81 10.14 -20.11 2.37
N GLN A 82 10.87 -20.98 3.07
CA GLN A 82 10.30 -21.85 4.11
C GLN A 82 9.62 -21.06 5.23
N LYS A 83 10.28 -20.01 5.77
CA LYS A 83 9.68 -19.14 6.80
C LYS A 83 8.41 -18.44 6.33
N LEU A 84 8.34 -18.04 5.05
CA LEU A 84 7.14 -17.42 4.48
C LEU A 84 5.98 -18.41 4.40
N LEU A 85 6.25 -19.67 4.05
CA LEU A 85 5.26 -20.74 4.02
C LEU A 85 4.77 -21.09 5.44
N GLU A 86 5.66 -21.14 6.43
CA GLU A 86 5.30 -21.33 7.84
C GLU A 86 4.41 -20.20 8.36
N SER A 87 4.75 -18.95 8.03
CA SER A 87 3.98 -17.76 8.43
C SER A 87 2.56 -17.80 7.85
N ARG A 88 2.41 -18.25 6.60
CA ARG A 88 1.10 -18.47 5.98
C ARG A 88 0.32 -19.57 6.71
N ASN A 89 0.96 -20.68 7.06
CA ASN A 89 0.29 -21.78 7.76
C ASN A 89 -0.20 -21.36 9.16
N GLN A 90 0.53 -20.48 9.85
CA GLN A 90 0.07 -19.92 11.12
C GLN A 90 -1.15 -19.01 10.92
N LEU A 91 -1.11 -18.14 9.90
CA LEU A 91 -2.23 -17.27 9.54
C LEU A 91 -3.50 -18.07 9.20
N GLU A 92 -3.38 -19.15 8.43
CA GLU A 92 -4.51 -20.03 8.08
C GLU A 92 -5.06 -20.81 9.29
N LYS A 93 -4.25 -21.04 10.34
CA LYS A 93 -4.70 -21.66 11.60
C LYS A 93 -5.46 -20.69 12.50
N THR A 94 -5.11 -19.41 12.46
CA THR A 94 -5.74 -18.37 13.31
C THR A 94 -6.93 -17.70 12.63
N SER A 95 -7.03 -17.75 11.30
CA SER A 95 -8.17 -17.17 10.58
C SER A 95 -9.40 -18.08 10.65
N PRO A 96 -10.59 -17.55 10.97
CA PRO A 96 -11.83 -18.31 10.93
C PRO A 96 -12.05 -18.87 9.52
N LYS A 97 -12.37 -20.15 9.45
CA LYS A 97 -12.49 -20.96 8.23
C LYS A 97 -13.60 -20.39 7.34
N GLY A 98 -13.25 -19.49 6.42
CA GLY A 98 -14.24 -18.76 5.64
C GLY A 98 -13.69 -18.24 4.31
N THR A 99 -14.23 -18.81 3.23
CA THR A 99 -14.08 -18.45 1.81
C THR A 99 -12.79 -18.93 1.12
N SER A 100 -12.90 -20.11 0.50
CA SER A 100 -12.08 -20.50 -0.63
C SER A 100 -12.23 -19.45 -1.73
N ARG A 101 -11.12 -18.79 -2.09
CA ARG A 101 -11.08 -17.86 -3.21
C ARG A 101 -10.98 -18.64 -4.52
N PRO A 102 -11.79 -18.35 -5.55
CA PRO A 102 -11.69 -19.02 -6.84
C PRO A 102 -10.35 -18.73 -7.50
N LYS A 103 -9.68 -19.78 -7.99
CA LYS A 103 -8.57 -19.66 -8.94
C LYS A 103 -9.14 -19.22 -10.29
N GLY A 104 -8.68 -18.08 -10.81
CA GLY A 104 -9.22 -17.54 -12.05
C GLY A 104 -8.22 -16.65 -12.79
N LYS A 105 -7.39 -17.33 -13.59
CA LYS A 105 -6.68 -16.90 -14.81
C LYS A 105 -5.68 -15.74 -14.71
N ASP A 106 -4.40 -16.13 -14.73
CA ASP A 106 -3.28 -15.33 -15.20
C ASP A 106 -3.54 -14.90 -16.64
N GLU A 107 -3.81 -13.62 -16.88
CA GLU A 107 -3.58 -13.02 -18.19
C GLU A 107 -2.25 -12.30 -18.16
N SER A 108 -1.24 -13.06 -18.60
CA SER A 108 0.07 -12.55 -18.97
C SER A 108 -0.05 -11.59 -20.15
N SER A 109 0.16 -10.30 -19.92
CA SER A 109 0.91 -9.48 -20.89
C SER A 109 1.56 -8.31 -20.15
N CYS A 110 2.83 -8.51 -19.78
CA CYS A 110 3.69 -7.39 -19.46
C CYS A 110 4.02 -6.69 -20.78
N LEU A 111 3.32 -5.62 -21.11
CA LEU A 111 3.72 -4.73 -22.19
C LEU A 111 4.95 -3.96 -21.69
N VAL A 112 6.13 -4.31 -22.20
CA VAL A 112 7.33 -3.47 -22.05
C VAL A 112 7.17 -2.31 -23.02
N MET A 113 7.07 -1.09 -22.49
CA MET A 113 7.41 0.12 -23.24
C MET A 113 8.87 0.46 -22.96
#